data_AF-A0A8J4G6W0-F1
#
_entry.id   AF-A0A8J4G6W0-F1
#
_cell.length_a   1.000
_cell.length_b   1.000
_cell.length_c   1.000
_cell.angle_alpha   90.00
_cell.angle_beta   90.00
_cell.angle_gamma   90.00
#
_symmetry.space_group_name_H-M   'P 1'
#
loop_
_entity.id
_entity.type
_entity.pdbx_description
1 polymer ?
#
loop_
_entity_poly.entity_id
_entity_poly.type
_entity_poly.pdbx_seq_one_letter_code
_entity_poly.pdbx_strand_id
1 'polypeptide(L)'
;MSTRKGAGPQNRPQITEEELLRRQIAIAQSFKGLLQNEASVAAQTVAAFSELLDDCILDVAQEVHREARTGTLPPPYANRGRGRERETAASPAGSPSPGPSTRSAPIGSHPAPLPPKPGTKGPVDVFGQSHPPKATEIVSCKNCGRQVQAGSFAPHLEKCMGKGRAAARAASRRMQGQS
;
A
#
# COMPACT_ATOMS: atom_id res chain seq x y z
N MET A 1 -41.33 71.21 -29.89
CA MET A 1 -41.57 70.27 -28.78
C MET A 1 -41.73 68.88 -29.38
N SER A 2 -40.64 68.10 -29.44
CA SER A 2 -40.60 66.79 -30.09
C SER A 2 -40.78 65.69 -29.06
N THR A 3 -41.88 64.94 -29.12
CA THR A 3 -42.09 63.75 -28.30
C THR A 3 -41.48 62.54 -29.01
N ARG A 4 -40.37 62.02 -28.44
CA ARG A 4 -39.77 60.76 -28.86
C ARG A 4 -40.65 59.61 -28.37
N LYS A 5 -41.27 58.90 -29.31
CA LYS A 5 -42.02 57.66 -29.09
C LYS A 5 -41.02 56.54 -28.77
N GLY A 6 -41.01 56.08 -27.53
CA GLY A 6 -40.14 55.00 -27.06
C GLY A 6 -40.47 53.68 -27.74
N ALA A 7 -39.45 53.05 -28.34
CA ALA A 7 -39.52 51.68 -28.85
C ALA A 7 -39.53 50.70 -27.66
N GLY A 8 -40.47 49.75 -27.69
CA GLY A 8 -40.67 48.75 -26.65
C GLY A 8 -39.53 47.73 -26.54
N PRO A 9 -39.49 46.95 -25.45
CA PRO A 9 -38.39 46.04 -25.14
C PRO A 9 -38.34 44.89 -26.15
N GLN A 10 -37.12 44.54 -26.51
CA GLN A 10 -36.81 43.60 -27.58
C GLN A 10 -37.18 42.17 -27.18
N ASN A 11 -37.83 41.49 -28.12
CA ASN A 11 -38.30 40.11 -28.07
C ASN A 11 -37.13 39.14 -27.81
N ARG A 12 -36.95 38.70 -26.55
CA ARG A 12 -36.04 37.59 -26.21
C ARG A 12 -36.81 36.29 -26.41
N PRO A 13 -36.43 35.41 -27.35
CA PRO A 13 -37.11 34.13 -27.52
C PRO A 13 -36.97 33.29 -26.25
N GLN A 14 -38.10 33.04 -25.59
CA GLN A 14 -38.22 32.10 -24.47
C GLN A 14 -38.11 30.70 -25.08
N ILE A 15 -36.92 30.09 -25.02
CA ILE A 15 -36.74 28.70 -25.45
C ILE A 15 -37.62 27.84 -24.53
N THR A 16 -38.62 27.18 -25.11
CA THR A 16 -39.53 26.32 -24.34
C THR A 16 -38.83 25.03 -23.95
N GLU A 17 -39.27 24.42 -22.85
CA GLU A 17 -38.77 23.11 -22.41
C GLU A 17 -38.94 22.04 -23.50
N GLU A 18 -40.04 22.12 -24.25
CA GLU A 18 -40.29 21.25 -25.40
C GLU A 18 -39.23 21.40 -26.50
N GLU A 19 -38.80 22.63 -26.80
CA GLU A 19 -37.73 22.90 -27.77
C GLU A 19 -36.39 22.28 -27.31
N LEU A 20 -36.08 22.38 -26.01
CA LEU A 20 -34.88 21.79 -25.42
C LEU A 20 -34.90 20.26 -25.49
N LEU A 21 -36.03 19.65 -25.15
CA LEU A 21 -36.21 18.20 -25.22
C LEU A 21 -36.09 17.69 -26.66
N ARG A 22 -36.72 18.37 -27.62
CA ARG A 22 -36.58 18.03 -29.05
C ARG A 22 -35.13 18.10 -29.52
N ARG A 23 -34.39 19.13 -29.09
CA ARG A 23 -32.96 19.26 -29.42
C ARG A 23 -32.13 18.14 -28.80
N GLN A 24 -32.37 17.78 -27.54
CA GLN A 24 -31.68 16.67 -26.87
C GLN A 24 -31.96 15.32 -27.54
N ILE A 25 -33.22 15.05 -27.88
CA ILE A 25 -33.63 13.84 -28.59
C ILE A 25 -32.96 13.78 -29.96
N ALA A 26 -32.90 14.89 -30.70
CA ALA A 26 -32.24 14.94 -32.00
C ALA A 26 -30.74 14.63 -31.91
N ILE A 27 -30.05 15.14 -30.88
CA ILE A 27 -28.64 14.82 -30.63
C ILE A 27 -28.47 13.34 -30.28
N ALA A 28 -29.33 12.79 -29.42
CA ALA A 28 -29.26 11.38 -29.05
C ALA A 28 -29.52 10.47 -30.27
N GLN A 29 -30.46 10.83 -31.13
CA GLN A 29 -30.78 10.10 -32.36
C GLN A 29 -29.64 10.18 -33.38
N SER A 30 -29.01 11.34 -33.56
CA SER A 30 -27.87 11.48 -34.47
C SER A 30 -26.68 10.66 -34.00
N PHE A 31 -26.36 10.70 -32.71
CA PHE A 31 -25.29 9.90 -32.12
C PHE A 31 -25.60 8.40 -32.22
N LYS A 32 -26.84 7.98 -31.95
CA LYS A 32 -27.29 6.60 -32.16
C LYS A 32 -27.08 6.15 -33.61
N GLY A 33 -27.43 6.99 -34.59
CA GLY A 33 -27.23 6.69 -36.00
C GLY A 33 -25.74 6.50 -36.34
N LEU A 34 -24.85 7.30 -35.76
CA LEU A 34 -23.40 7.12 -35.92
C LEU A 34 -22.93 5.79 -35.33
N LEU A 35 -23.39 5.41 -34.14
CA LEU A 35 -22.99 4.15 -33.50
C LEU A 35 -23.54 2.91 -34.20
N GLN A 36 -24.70 3.00 -34.87
CA GLN A 36 -25.29 1.90 -35.62
C GLN A 36 -24.56 1.58 -36.92
N ASN A 37 -23.81 2.55 -37.46
CA ASN A 37 -22.98 2.32 -38.64
C ASN A 37 -21.57 1.90 -38.20
N GLU A 38 -21.27 0.61 -38.32
CA GLU A 38 -19.97 0.03 -37.94
C GLU A 38 -18.78 0.62 -38.73
N ALA A 39 -19.04 1.16 -39.94
CA ALA A 39 -18.02 1.85 -40.72
C ALA A 39 -17.79 3.30 -40.27
N SER A 40 -18.60 3.82 -39.34
CA SER A 40 -18.44 5.19 -38.84
C SER A 40 -17.24 5.28 -37.89
N VAL A 41 -16.56 6.42 -37.93
CA VAL A 41 -15.45 6.71 -37.01
C VAL A 41 -15.92 6.65 -35.56
N ALA A 42 -17.15 7.08 -35.25
CA ALA A 42 -17.68 7.04 -33.90
C ALA A 42 -17.86 5.61 -33.40
N ALA A 43 -18.42 4.72 -34.22
CA ALA A 43 -18.60 3.31 -33.87
C ALA A 43 -17.25 2.61 -33.68
N GLN A 44 -16.30 2.81 -34.61
CA GLN A 44 -14.95 2.25 -34.52
C GLN A 44 -14.18 2.77 -33.30
N THR A 45 -14.32 4.06 -32.98
CA THR A 45 -13.68 4.66 -31.81
C THR A 45 -14.21 4.03 -30.53
N VAL A 46 -15.53 3.90 -30.39
CA VAL A 46 -16.14 3.28 -29.21
C VAL A 46 -15.74 1.80 -29.11
N ALA A 47 -15.73 1.06 -30.23
CA ALA A 47 -15.29 -0.33 -30.26
C ALA A 47 -13.84 -0.48 -29.79
N ALA A 48 -12.92 0.33 -30.33
CA ALA A 48 -11.51 0.30 -29.92
C ALA A 48 -11.32 0.63 -28.43
N PHE A 49 -12.06 1.62 -27.89
CA PHE A 49 -12.03 1.90 -26.45
C PHE A 49 -12.62 0.76 -25.62
N SER A 50 -13.66 0.08 -26.10
CA SER A 50 -14.22 -1.09 -25.43
C SER A 50 -13.17 -2.20 -25.30
N GLU A 51 -12.48 -2.52 -26.41
CA GLU A 51 -11.42 -3.54 -26.43
C GLU A 51 -10.29 -3.18 -25.46
N LEU A 52 -9.82 -1.92 -25.49
CA LEU A 52 -8.78 -1.45 -24.56
C LEU A 52 -9.22 -1.53 -23.10
N LEU A 53 -10.47 -1.21 -22.80
CA LEU A 53 -11.01 -1.31 -21.45
C LEU A 53 -11.13 -2.76 -20.99
N ASP A 54 -11.57 -3.67 -21.86
CA ASP A 54 -11.66 -5.09 -21.56
C ASP A 54 -10.27 -5.69 -21.27
N ASP A 55 -9.25 -5.35 -22.05
CA ASP A 55 -7.86 -5.75 -21.79
C ASP A 55 -7.34 -5.19 -20.46
N CYS A 56 -7.57 -3.91 -20.18
CA CYS A 56 -7.19 -3.29 -18.90
C CYS A 56 -7.88 -3.97 -17.70
N ILE A 57 -9.17 -4.26 -17.82
CA ILE A 57 -9.95 -4.94 -16.77
C ILE A 57 -9.43 -6.35 -16.56
N LEU A 58 -9.12 -7.07 -17.65
CA LEU A 58 -8.61 -8.43 -17.59
C LEU A 58 -7.24 -8.48 -16.90
N ASP A 59 -6.32 -7.58 -17.23
CA ASP A 59 -5.00 -7.50 -16.60
C ASP A 59 -5.11 -7.26 -15.09
N VAL A 60 -5.94 -6.29 -14.67
CA VAL A 60 -6.16 -6.01 -13.25
C VAL A 60 -6.81 -7.20 -12.54
N ALA A 61 -7.82 -7.83 -13.16
CA ALA A 61 -8.50 -8.98 -12.58
C ALA A 61 -7.54 -10.18 -12.41
N GLN A 62 -6.70 -10.44 -13.41
CA GLN A 62 -5.70 -11.52 -13.36
C GLN A 62 -4.62 -11.25 -12.32
N GLU A 63 -4.14 -10.01 -12.21
CA GLU A 63 -3.13 -9.65 -11.23
C GLU A 63 -3.67 -9.78 -9.80
N VAL A 64 -4.87 -9.29 -9.52
CA VAL A 64 -5.52 -9.46 -8.21
C VAL A 64 -5.76 -10.94 -7.91
N HIS A 65 -6.17 -11.74 -8.90
CA HIS A 65 -6.34 -13.19 -8.72
C HIS A 65 -5.00 -13.88 -8.43
N ARG A 66 -3.92 -13.51 -9.14
CA ARG A 66 -2.56 -14.00 -8.91
C ARG A 66 -2.12 -13.71 -7.49
N GLU A 67 -2.26 -12.47 -7.05
CA GLU A 67 -1.91 -12.02 -5.70
C GLU A 67 -2.72 -12.75 -4.61
N ALA A 68 -4.02 -12.96 -4.85
CA ALA A 68 -4.89 -13.71 -3.93
C ALA A 68 -4.41 -15.16 -3.76
N ARG A 69 -4.03 -15.79 -4.87
CA ARG A 69 -3.54 -17.17 -4.89
C ARG A 69 -2.14 -17.29 -4.29
N THR A 70 -1.27 -16.30 -4.47
CA THR A 70 0.10 -16.30 -3.90
C THR A 70 0.16 -15.77 -2.47
N GLY A 71 -0.94 -15.23 -1.93
CA GLY A 71 -0.99 -14.71 -0.55
C GLY A 71 -0.21 -13.41 -0.36
N THR A 72 0.06 -12.66 -1.44
CA THR A 72 0.78 -11.38 -1.40
C THR A 72 -0.14 -10.21 -1.09
N LEU A 73 -1.46 -10.44 -1.02
CA LEU A 73 -2.47 -9.47 -0.67
C LEU A 73 -2.40 -9.03 0.81
N PRO A 74 -2.25 -7.73 1.13
CA PRO A 74 -2.40 -7.23 2.48
C PRO A 74 -3.75 -7.59 3.17
N PRO A 75 -3.76 -7.79 4.50
CA PRO A 75 -5.00 -7.90 5.26
C PRO A 75 -5.66 -6.51 5.29
N PRO A 76 -6.83 -6.29 4.64
CA PRO A 76 -8.08 -7.03 4.89
C PRO A 76 -8.60 -7.93 3.75
N TYR A 77 -7.91 -8.05 2.62
CA TYR A 77 -8.43 -8.72 1.42
C TYR A 77 -7.93 -10.15 1.23
N ALA A 78 -6.88 -10.56 1.97
CA ALA A 78 -6.36 -11.93 1.99
C ALA A 78 -7.38 -13.01 2.44
N ASN A 79 -8.42 -12.63 3.20
CA ASN A 79 -9.35 -13.58 3.83
C ASN A 79 -10.76 -13.59 3.22
N ARG A 80 -11.07 -12.73 2.24
CA ARG A 80 -12.46 -12.61 1.74
C ARG A 80 -12.86 -13.71 0.75
N GLY A 81 -11.90 -14.42 0.17
CA GLY A 81 -12.12 -15.48 -0.82
C GLY A 81 -11.82 -16.91 -0.34
N ARG A 82 -11.18 -17.09 0.83
CA ARG A 82 -11.02 -18.42 1.44
C ARG A 82 -12.25 -18.78 2.26
N GLY A 83 -13.37 -18.96 1.57
CA GLY A 83 -14.50 -19.68 2.13
C GLY A 83 -14.04 -21.07 2.57
N ARG A 84 -14.07 -21.31 3.88
CA ARG A 84 -14.46 -22.59 4.49
C ARG A 84 -13.73 -23.87 4.04
N GLU A 85 -12.42 -23.85 3.84
CA GLU A 85 -11.63 -25.08 3.62
C GLU A 85 -10.26 -25.06 4.31
N ARG A 86 -10.22 -24.83 5.64
CA ARG A 86 -9.18 -25.37 6.56
C ARG A 86 -9.38 -24.92 8.00
N GLU A 87 -10.53 -25.27 8.56
CA GLU A 87 -10.70 -25.29 10.01
C GLU A 87 -10.30 -26.68 10.53
N THR A 88 -9.02 -27.05 10.36
CA THR A 88 -8.32 -28.13 11.09
C THR A 88 -6.84 -28.16 10.65
N ALA A 89 -6.06 -27.20 11.10
CA ALA A 89 -4.61 -27.37 11.24
C ALA A 89 -4.08 -26.33 12.22
N ALA A 90 -4.30 -26.60 13.50
CA ALA A 90 -3.45 -26.06 14.53
C ALA A 90 -2.00 -26.53 14.25
N SER A 91 -1.09 -25.60 14.04
CA SER A 91 0.32 -25.77 14.45
C SER A 91 1.01 -24.41 14.61
N PRO A 92 1.78 -24.23 15.69
CA PRO A 92 2.44 -22.96 16.03
C PRO A 92 3.83 -22.85 15.39
N ALA A 93 4.45 -21.69 15.59
CA ALA A 93 5.83 -21.32 15.26
C ALA A 93 6.05 -20.71 13.86
N GLY A 94 5.87 -19.38 13.81
CA GLY A 94 6.45 -18.53 12.77
C GLY A 94 7.95 -18.38 12.97
N SER A 95 8.72 -18.80 11.96
CA SER A 95 10.12 -18.45 11.77
C SER A 95 10.22 -17.00 11.27
N PRO A 96 11.07 -16.12 11.85
CA PRO A 96 11.36 -14.83 11.23
C PRO A 96 12.39 -15.04 10.11
N SER A 97 11.96 -14.92 8.85
CA SER A 97 12.88 -14.81 7.72
C SER A 97 13.59 -13.45 7.72
N PRO A 98 14.86 -13.38 7.27
CA PRO A 98 15.70 -12.20 7.40
C PRO A 98 15.29 -11.12 6.39
N GLY A 99 15.19 -9.87 6.86
CA GLY A 99 14.81 -8.72 6.04
C GLY A 99 15.80 -8.43 4.91
N PRO A 100 15.34 -7.81 3.79
CA PRO A 100 16.23 -7.43 2.72
C PRO A 100 17.04 -6.19 3.11
N SER A 101 18.33 -6.25 2.79
CA SER A 101 19.32 -5.20 2.97
C SER A 101 18.91 -3.88 2.31
N THR A 102 19.15 -2.81 3.07
CA THR A 102 19.43 -1.44 2.66
C THR A 102 19.65 -1.23 1.15
N ARG A 103 18.67 -0.60 0.49
CA ARG A 103 18.94 0.31 -0.61
C ARG A 103 18.23 1.62 -0.28
N SER A 104 19.02 2.66 -0.09
CA SER A 104 18.56 4.03 -0.04
C SER A 104 17.76 4.34 -1.31
N ALA A 105 16.47 4.65 -1.15
CA ALA A 105 15.59 5.14 -2.21
C ALA A 105 15.10 6.55 -1.84
N PRO A 106 14.84 7.42 -2.85
CA PRO A 106 14.83 8.85 -2.68
C PRO A 106 13.55 9.36 -2.00
N ILE A 107 13.68 10.56 -1.45
CA ILE A 107 12.63 11.37 -0.83
C ILE A 107 11.48 11.56 -1.83
N GLY A 108 10.35 10.89 -1.59
CA GLY A 108 9.14 10.98 -2.42
C GLY A 108 7.90 10.76 -1.58
N SER A 109 7.26 11.86 -1.18
CA SER A 109 5.84 12.00 -0.77
C SER A 109 5.22 10.84 0.01
N HIS A 110 5.38 10.87 1.35
CA HIS A 110 4.54 10.08 2.26
C HIS A 110 3.18 10.76 2.49
N PRO A 111 2.06 10.00 2.57
CA PRO A 111 0.79 10.53 3.04
C PRO A 111 0.91 11.01 4.50
N ALA A 112 0.11 12.02 4.85
CA ALA A 112 0.17 12.73 6.12
C ALA A 112 0.16 11.76 7.33
N PRO A 113 1.04 11.93 8.33
CA PRO A 113 1.04 11.13 9.54
C PRO A 113 -0.33 11.20 10.23
N LEU A 114 -0.88 10.05 10.61
CA LEU A 114 -2.07 9.97 11.45
C LEU A 114 -1.84 10.73 12.77
N PRO A 115 -2.87 11.37 13.33
CA PRO A 115 -2.73 12.15 14.55
C PRO A 115 -2.20 11.28 15.69
N PRO A 116 -1.16 11.72 16.41
CA PRO A 116 -0.57 10.94 17.49
C PRO A 116 -1.59 10.74 18.61
N LYS A 117 -1.68 9.50 19.13
CA LYS A 117 -2.42 9.21 20.37
C LYS A 117 -1.89 10.12 21.50
N PRO A 118 -2.77 10.70 22.35
CA PRO A 118 -2.33 11.58 23.41
C PRO A 118 -1.45 10.82 24.42
N GLY A 119 -0.16 11.16 24.48
CA GLY A 119 0.74 10.70 25.55
C GLY A 119 2.16 10.27 25.13
N THR A 120 2.41 10.00 23.85
CA THR A 120 3.72 9.47 23.40
C THR A 120 4.43 10.46 22.49
N LYS A 121 5.40 11.19 23.04
CA LYS A 121 6.30 12.09 22.31
C LYS A 121 7.49 11.28 21.77
N GLY A 122 7.38 10.75 20.55
CA GLY A 122 8.47 10.08 19.86
C GLY A 122 8.09 9.67 18.43
N PRO A 123 9.07 9.38 17.55
CA PRO A 123 8.80 8.79 16.24
C PRO A 123 7.98 7.51 16.41
N VAL A 124 6.89 7.42 15.65
CA VAL A 124 5.96 6.29 15.66
C VAL A 124 6.28 5.41 14.46
N ASP A 125 6.26 4.08 14.63
CA ASP A 125 6.51 3.13 13.55
C ASP A 125 5.31 3.03 12.56
N VAL A 126 5.46 2.21 11.52
CA VAL A 126 4.42 1.93 10.50
C VAL A 126 3.13 1.37 11.12
N PHE A 127 3.20 0.79 12.32
CA PHE A 127 2.08 0.19 13.04
C PHE A 127 1.48 1.10 14.13
N GLY A 128 1.93 2.36 14.24
CA GLY A 128 1.40 3.26 15.25
C GLY A 128 2.00 3.05 16.65
N GLN A 129 3.06 2.25 16.80
CA GLN A 129 3.72 1.98 18.08
C GLN A 129 4.89 2.93 18.30
N SER A 130 4.99 3.48 19.51
CA SER A 130 6.14 4.29 19.93
C SER A 130 7.17 3.39 20.60
N HIS A 131 8.36 3.27 20.01
CA HIS A 131 9.44 2.48 20.61
C HIS A 131 10.33 3.38 21.49
N PRO A 132 10.77 2.88 22.67
CA PRO A 132 11.67 3.65 23.51
C PRO A 132 13.02 3.88 22.80
N PRO A 133 13.67 5.05 22.97
CA PRO A 133 14.97 5.34 22.34
C PRO A 133 16.09 4.36 22.70
N LYS A 134 15.96 3.66 23.82
CA LYS A 134 16.86 2.59 24.24
C LYS A 134 16.07 1.29 24.34
N ALA A 135 16.47 0.29 23.56
CA ALA A 135 15.91 -1.05 23.63
C ALA A 135 16.38 -1.75 24.93
N THR A 136 15.47 -1.86 25.90
CA THR A 136 15.72 -2.48 27.22
C THR A 136 15.41 -3.97 27.26
N GLU A 137 14.86 -4.53 26.17
CA GLU A 137 14.52 -5.95 26.04
C GLU A 137 15.74 -6.84 26.31
N ILE A 138 15.55 -7.92 27.07
CA ILE A 138 16.63 -8.85 27.43
C ILE A 138 16.65 -9.99 26.41
N VAL A 139 17.76 -10.13 25.71
CA VAL A 139 18.01 -11.18 24.71
C VAL A 139 19.12 -12.11 25.17
N SER A 140 18.99 -13.41 24.86
CA SER A 140 20.01 -14.40 25.18
C SER A 140 21.09 -14.44 24.08
N CYS A 141 22.35 -14.24 24.45
CA CYS A 141 23.47 -14.37 23.53
C CYS A 141 23.67 -15.83 23.12
N LYS A 142 23.51 -16.13 21.83
CA LYS A 142 23.66 -17.50 21.28
C LYS A 142 25.08 -18.07 21.40
N ASN A 143 26.10 -17.23 21.63
CA ASN A 143 27.49 -17.68 21.75
C ASN A 143 27.92 -18.00 23.20
N CYS A 144 27.34 -17.35 24.21
CA CYS A 144 27.72 -17.56 25.62
C CYS A 144 26.56 -17.83 26.58
N GLY A 145 25.33 -17.86 26.07
CA GLY A 145 24.10 -18.09 26.85
C GLY A 145 23.69 -16.95 27.78
N ARG A 146 24.52 -15.90 27.95
CA ARG A 146 24.23 -14.80 28.87
C ARG A 146 23.05 -13.97 28.38
N GLN A 147 22.21 -13.57 29.33
CA GLN A 147 21.16 -12.57 29.12
C GLN A 147 21.80 -11.18 29.03
N VAL A 148 21.48 -10.45 27.96
CA VAL A 148 22.06 -9.14 27.63
C VAL A 148 20.95 -8.23 27.14
N GLN A 149 20.94 -6.96 27.53
CA GLN A 149 19.97 -6.00 26.99
C GLN A 149 20.24 -5.76 25.51
N ALA A 150 19.19 -5.68 24.69
CA ALA A 150 19.25 -5.49 23.24
C ALA A 150 20.10 -4.25 22.86
N GLY A 151 19.93 -3.14 23.57
CA GLY A 151 20.74 -1.92 23.36
C GLY A 151 22.23 -2.06 23.71
N SER A 152 22.64 -3.12 24.41
CA SER A 152 24.04 -3.42 24.80
C SER A 152 24.61 -4.64 24.08
N PHE A 153 23.89 -5.20 23.10
CA PHE A 153 24.29 -6.44 22.46
C PHE A 153 25.56 -6.27 21.60
N ALA A 154 25.72 -5.15 20.90
CA ALA A 154 26.93 -4.85 20.12
C ALA A 154 28.23 -4.80 20.96
N PRO A 155 28.33 -4.00 22.04
CA PRO A 155 29.52 -4.01 22.91
C PRO A 155 29.69 -5.35 23.66
N HIS A 156 28.62 -6.11 23.84
CA HIS A 156 28.73 -7.49 24.31
C HIS A 156 29.41 -8.39 23.27
N LEU A 157 28.98 -8.36 22.00
CA LEU A 157 29.54 -9.18 20.92
C LEU A 157 31.01 -8.87 20.67
N GLU A 158 31.42 -7.60 20.70
CA GLU A 158 32.83 -7.22 20.62
C GLU A 158 33.68 -7.94 21.66
N LYS A 159 33.20 -8.01 22.90
CA LYS A 159 33.93 -8.71 23.97
C LYS A 159 33.70 -10.23 23.93
N CYS A 160 32.54 -10.70 23.46
CA CYS A 160 32.14 -12.11 23.48
C CYS A 160 32.76 -12.89 22.33
N MET A 161 32.84 -12.28 21.15
CA MET A 161 33.43 -12.81 19.93
C MET A 161 34.85 -12.28 19.67
N GLY A 162 35.26 -11.19 20.33
CA GLY A 162 36.63 -10.68 20.32
C GLY A 162 37.59 -11.66 21.01
N LYS A 163 38.05 -12.63 20.22
CA LYS A 163 39.33 -13.39 20.21
C LYS A 163 40.27 -13.30 21.44
N GLY A 164 39.77 -13.36 22.67
CA GLY A 164 40.63 -13.33 23.86
C GLY A 164 40.12 -14.14 25.05
N ARG A 165 38.81 -14.17 25.29
CA ARG A 165 38.29 -14.77 26.53
C ARG A 165 38.15 -16.29 26.49
N ALA A 166 37.91 -16.89 25.33
CA ALA A 166 37.94 -18.35 25.17
C ALA A 166 39.38 -18.90 25.28
N ALA A 167 40.34 -18.21 24.64
CA ALA A 167 41.76 -18.54 24.72
C ALA A 167 42.34 -18.33 26.13
N ALA A 168 42.03 -17.21 26.79
CA ALA A 168 42.46 -16.96 28.18
C ALA A 168 41.88 -17.99 29.15
N ARG A 169 40.60 -18.38 29.01
CA ARG A 169 40.01 -19.45 29.82
C ARG A 169 40.62 -20.83 29.52
N ALA A 170 40.99 -21.11 28.27
CA ALA A 170 41.70 -22.33 27.90
C ALA A 170 43.13 -22.35 28.46
N ALA A 171 43.83 -21.21 28.46
CA ALA A 171 45.16 -21.06 29.06
C ALA A 171 45.13 -21.18 30.59
N SER A 172 44.20 -20.51 31.28
CA SER A 172 44.04 -20.65 32.75
C SER A 172 43.73 -22.08 33.15
N ARG A 173 42.87 -22.81 32.42
CA ARG A 173 42.61 -24.23 32.69
C ARG A 173 43.85 -25.13 32.54
N ARG A 174 44.77 -24.80 31.61
CA ARG A 174 46.04 -25.53 31.47
C ARG A 174 47.00 -25.25 32.62
N MET A 175 47.01 -24.01 33.14
CA MET A 175 47.83 -23.63 34.28
C MET A 175 47.32 -24.20 35.62
N GLN A 176 46.01 -24.32 35.79
CA GLN A 176 45.41 -24.94 36.99
C GLN A 176 45.46 -26.48 37.01
N GLY A 177 45.84 -27.13 35.90
CA GLY A 177 45.99 -28.60 35.81
C GLY A 177 47.45 -29.08 35.89
N GLN A 178 48.41 -28.18 36.15
CA GLN A 178 49.82 -28.50 36.39
C GLN A 178 50.17 -28.13 37.83
N SER A 179 49.73 -28.95 38.79
CA SER A 179 50.16 -28.93 40.18
C SER A 179 49.98 -30.33 40.76
#